data_AF-A0A453AQN4-F1
#
_entry.id   AF-A0A453AQN4-F1
#
_cell.length_a   1.000
_cell.length_b   1.000
_cell.length_c   1.000
_cell.angle_alpha   90.00
_cell.angle_beta   90.00
_cell.angle_gamma   90.00
#
_symmetry.space_group_name_H-M   'P 1'
#
loop_
_entity.id
_entity.type
_entity.pdbx_description
1 polymer ?
#
loop_
_entity_poly.entity_id
_entity_poly.type
_entity_poly.pdbx_seq_one_letter_code
_entity_poly.pdbx_strand_id
1 'polypeptide(L)'
;PGFHIKRQETLVRHAAMLCTAGGDGDSPFKLVLLRYSHNGILACLYESESGVWGNAVNTATPHEIDPLSHSVLIGNALCWRIDHGAVLEFDTERQSLRVIERPADARRT
;
A
#
# COMPACT_ATOMS: atom_id res chain seq x y z
N PRO A 1 16.22 6.44 9.45
CA PRO A 1 15.40 6.00 8.31
C PRO A 1 14.03 5.50 8.82
N GLY A 2 13.03 6.37 8.77
CA GLY A 2 11.69 6.10 9.26
C GLY A 2 10.76 7.18 8.75
N PHE A 3 9.46 7.01 8.97
CA PHE A 3 8.44 8.04 8.71
C PHE A 3 8.75 9.31 9.52
N HIS A 4 9.65 10.16 9.02
CA HIS A 4 9.84 11.50 9.55
C HIS A 4 8.66 12.36 9.09
N ILE A 5 7.63 12.40 9.92
CA ILE A 5 6.45 13.25 9.74
C ILE A 5 6.90 14.68 10.04
N LYS A 6 7.43 15.38 9.03
CA LYS A 6 7.46 16.84 9.07
C LYS A 6 6.01 17.31 8.98
N ARG A 7 5.60 18.15 9.93
CA ARG A 7 4.29 18.82 10.00
C ARG A 7 3.98 19.60 8.70
N GLN A 8 3.54 18.90 7.67
CA GLN A 8 2.73 19.39 6.56
C GLN A 8 1.86 18.21 6.12
N GLU A 9 0.71 18.08 6.79
CA GLU A 9 -0.52 17.41 6.35
C GLU A 9 -0.44 16.16 5.43
N THR A 10 0.49 15.24 5.65
CA THR A 10 0.40 13.91 5.04
C THR A 10 -0.55 13.06 5.87
N LEU A 11 -1.83 13.02 5.48
CA LEU A 11 -2.82 12.07 6.01
C LEU A 11 -2.40 10.65 5.60
N VAL A 12 -2.42 9.68 6.54
CA VAL A 12 -2.41 8.26 6.13
C VAL A 12 -3.78 8.11 5.48
N ARG A 13 -3.83 7.79 4.20
CA ARG A 13 -5.13 7.59 3.56
C ARG A 13 -5.57 6.14 3.70
N HIS A 14 -4.61 5.21 3.55
CA HIS A 14 -4.91 3.79 3.59
C HIS A 14 -3.81 3.02 4.31
N ALA A 15 -4.22 1.94 4.95
CA ALA A 15 -3.35 0.98 5.59
C ALA A 15 -3.91 -0.43 5.38
N ALA A 16 -3.01 -1.41 5.36
CA ALA A 16 -3.38 -2.82 5.35
C ALA A 16 -2.48 -3.58 6.31
N MET A 17 -3.06 -4.54 7.02
CA MET A 17 -2.36 -5.37 7.98
C MET A 17 -2.46 -6.83 7.55
N LEU A 18 -1.33 -7.52 7.56
CA LEU A 18 -1.21 -8.94 7.31
C LEU A 18 -0.69 -9.61 8.58
N CYS A 19 -1.52 -10.45 9.20
CA CYS A 19 -1.05 -11.31 10.29
C CYS A 19 -0.31 -12.50 9.69
N THR A 20 0.90 -12.76 10.20
CA THR A 20 1.57 -14.03 9.94
C THR A 20 1.01 -15.06 10.91
N ALA A 21 0.82 -16.31 10.47
CA ALA A 21 0.28 -17.34 11.35
C ALA A 21 1.34 -17.69 12.42
N GLY A 22 1.14 -17.19 13.64
CA GLY A 22 1.83 -17.62 14.85
C GLY A 22 0.87 -18.42 15.72
N GLY A 23 1.36 -19.48 16.37
CA GLY A 23 0.60 -20.21 17.39
C GLY A 23 0.20 -19.32 18.59
N ASP A 24 -0.56 -19.89 19.54
CA ASP A 24 -1.16 -19.20 20.71
C ASP A 24 -0.26 -18.10 21.31
N GLY A 25 -0.53 -16.85 20.91
CA GLY A 25 0.22 -15.63 21.27
C GLY A 25 -0.06 -14.44 20.33
N ASP A 26 0.61 -13.30 20.58
CA ASP A 26 0.62 -12.15 19.67
C ASP A 26 1.36 -12.54 18.39
N SER A 27 0.59 -12.89 17.37
CA SER A 27 1.12 -13.23 16.05
C SER A 27 1.83 -12.02 15.43
N PRO A 28 3.07 -12.17 14.92
CA PRO A 28 3.72 -11.08 14.21
C PRO A 28 2.87 -10.61 13.04
N PHE A 29 2.88 -9.31 12.80
CA PHE A 29 2.12 -8.69 11.72
C PHE A 29 3.01 -7.79 10.87
N LYS A 30 2.57 -7.65 9.63
CA LYS A 30 3.11 -6.73 8.63
C LYS A 30 2.09 -5.63 8.41
N LEU A 31 2.51 -4.37 8.50
CA LEU A 31 1.65 -3.21 8.28
C LEU A 31 2.15 -2.42 7.08
N VAL A 32 1.34 -2.29 6.03
CA VAL A 32 1.61 -1.43 4.88
C VAL A 32 0.86 -0.12 5.05
N LEU A 33 1.57 1.00 4.96
CA LEU A 33 1.00 2.34 4.97
C LEU A 33 1.12 2.98 3.59
N LEU A 34 0.02 3.58 3.12
CA LEU A 34 -0.03 4.37 1.90
C LEU A 34 -0.20 5.85 2.19
N ARG A 35 0.54 6.67 1.44
CA ARG A 35 0.52 8.14 1.50
C ARG A 35 0.47 8.70 0.09
N TYR A 36 -0.16 9.86 -0.05
CA TYR A 36 0.12 10.71 -1.21
C TYR A 36 1.49 11.34 -1.07
N SER A 37 2.21 11.37 -2.18
CA SER A 37 3.40 12.17 -2.37
C SER A 37 3.10 13.28 -3.39
N HIS A 38 4.02 14.24 -3.53
CA HIS A 38 3.88 15.33 -4.51
C HIS A 38 3.62 14.85 -5.94
N ASN A 39 4.14 13.67 -6.32
CA ASN A 39 4.08 13.15 -7.70
C ASN A 39 3.46 11.75 -7.80
N GLY A 40 2.70 11.29 -6.80
CA GLY A 40 2.05 9.98 -6.85
C GLY A 40 1.79 9.37 -5.48
N ILE A 41 1.99 8.07 -5.35
CA ILE A 41 1.66 7.31 -4.14
C ILE A 41 2.91 6.64 -3.59
N LEU A 42 3.10 6.78 -2.28
CA LEU A 42 4.20 6.20 -1.53
C LEU A 42 3.69 5.12 -0.58
N ALA A 43 4.40 4.01 -0.54
CA ALA A 43 4.16 2.88 0.35
C ALA A 43 5.38 2.62 1.24
N CYS A 44 5.12 2.20 2.47
CA CYS A 44 6.14 1.67 3.37
C CYS A 44 5.59 0.46 4.12
N LEU A 45 6.45 -0.53 4.32
CA LEU A 45 6.15 -1.71 5.13
C LEU A 45 6.74 -1.55 6.54
N TYR A 46 5.99 -1.94 7.55
CA TYR A 46 6.46 -2.20 8.91
C TYR A 46 6.33 -3.67 9.21
N GLU A 47 7.34 -4.24 9.87
CA GLU A 47 7.33 -5.63 10.32
C GLU A 47 7.43 -5.66 11.84
N SER A 48 6.41 -6.20 12.51
CA SER A 48 6.32 -6.16 13.97
C SER A 48 7.35 -7.04 14.67
N GLU A 49 7.81 -8.10 13.99
CA GLU A 49 8.82 -9.03 14.52
C GLU A 49 10.15 -8.33 14.78
N SER A 50 10.60 -7.49 13.85
CA SER A 50 11.83 -6.71 13.98
C SER A 50 11.59 -5.31 14.56
N GLY A 51 10.36 -4.81 14.50
CA GLY A 51 10.03 -3.43 14.88
C GLY A 51 10.56 -2.38 13.91
N VAL A 52 10.92 -2.77 12.68
CA VAL A 52 11.58 -1.91 11.70
C VAL A 52 10.63 -1.49 10.58
N TRP A 53 10.77 -0.24 10.14
CA TRP A 53 10.20 0.24 8.90
C TRP A 53 11.13 -0.05 7.74
N GLY A 54 10.61 -0.70 6.70
CA GLY A 54 11.27 -0.84 5.41
C GLY A 54 11.41 0.49 4.67
N ASN A 55 12.08 0.43 3.53
CA ASN A 55 12.27 1.61 2.69
C ASN A 55 10.93 2.08 2.12
N ALA A 56 10.79 3.40 2.01
CA ALA A 56 9.70 4.01 1.29
C ALA A 56 9.87 3.80 -0.21
N VAL A 57 8.86 3.27 -0.87
CA VAL A 57 8.80 3.16 -2.32
C VAL A 57 7.69 4.03 -2.87
N ASN A 58 7.95 4.70 -3.99
CA ASN A 58 7.01 5.63 -4.62
C ASN A 58 6.71 5.15 -6.03
N THR A 59 5.46 5.28 -6.45
CA THR A 59 5.05 5.14 -7.85
C THR A 59 4.49 6.47 -8.32
N ALA A 60 4.99 6.95 -9.46
CA ALA A 60 4.43 8.13 -10.10
C ALA A 60 3.08 7.75 -10.72
N THR A 61 2.04 8.52 -10.40
CA THR A 61 0.69 8.26 -10.91
C THR A 61 -0.16 9.51 -10.78
N PRO A 62 -1.03 9.81 -11.77
CA PRO A 62 -2.04 10.86 -11.64
C PRO A 62 -3.28 10.40 -10.84
N HIS A 63 -3.40 9.10 -10.54
CA HIS A 63 -4.58 8.52 -9.91
C HIS A 63 -4.60 8.71 -8.40
N GLU A 64 -5.79 8.91 -7.83
CA GLU A 64 -6.00 8.89 -6.39
C GLU A 64 -6.48 7.51 -5.93
N ILE A 65 -6.14 7.15 -4.69
CA ILE A 65 -6.70 5.97 -4.03
C ILE A 65 -8.13 6.29 -3.62
N ASP A 66 -9.06 5.46 -4.05
CA ASP A 66 -10.46 5.58 -3.68
C ASP A 66 -10.59 5.57 -2.15
N PRO A 67 -11.16 6.62 -1.52
CA PRO A 67 -11.27 6.73 -0.07
C PRO A 67 -12.00 5.55 0.59
N LEU A 68 -12.85 4.85 -0.15
CA LEU A 68 -13.62 3.70 0.32
C LEU A 68 -12.98 2.36 -0.07
N SER A 69 -11.84 2.35 -0.75
CA SER A 69 -11.18 1.11 -1.14
C SER A 69 -10.54 0.43 0.07
N HIS A 70 -10.99 -0.79 0.36
CA HIS A 70 -10.24 -1.74 1.18
C HIS A 70 -9.14 -2.39 0.33
N SER A 71 -8.09 -2.88 1.00
CA SER A 71 -7.07 -3.70 0.35
C SER A 71 -7.56 -5.13 0.15
N VAL A 72 -7.19 -5.73 -0.97
CA VAL A 72 -7.33 -7.17 -1.21
C VAL A 72 -5.95 -7.80 -1.28
N LEU A 73 -5.74 -8.92 -0.60
CA LEU A 73 -4.50 -9.69 -0.70
C LEU A 73 -4.62 -10.72 -1.81
N ILE A 74 -3.72 -10.67 -2.79
CA ILE A 74 -3.61 -11.61 -3.91
C ILE A 74 -2.19 -12.18 -3.90
N GLY A 75 -2.04 -13.44 -3.45
CA GLY A 75 -0.71 -14.00 -3.19
C GLY A 75 0.04 -13.16 -2.14
N ASN A 76 1.18 -12.60 -2.53
CA ASN A 76 2.01 -11.75 -1.67
C ASN A 76 1.81 -10.24 -1.92
N ALA A 77 0.83 -9.87 -2.74
CA ALA A 77 0.57 -8.49 -3.12
C ALA A 77 -0.73 -7.96 -2.50
N LEU A 78 -0.67 -6.76 -1.93
CA LEU A 78 -1.84 -6.00 -1.51
C LEU A 78 -2.28 -5.09 -2.66
N CYS A 79 -3.57 -5.13 -2.97
CA CYS A 79 -4.17 -4.40 -4.07
C CYS A 79 -5.23 -3.43 -3.56
N TRP A 80 -5.19 -2.19 -4.03
CA TRP A 80 -6.23 -1.18 -3.79
C TRP A 80 -6.81 -0.70 -5.10
N ARG A 81 -8.12 -0.45 -5.11
CA ARG A 81 -8.75 0.24 -6.23
C ARG A 81 -8.33 1.71 -6.20
N ILE A 82 -7.90 2.21 -7.34
CA ILE A 82 -7.62 3.62 -7.55
C ILE A 82 -8.53 4.14 -8.67
N ASP A 83 -8.48 5.44 -8.94
CA ASP A 83 -9.35 6.08 -9.93
C ASP A 83 -9.33 5.43 -11.32
N HIS A 84 -10.39 5.70 -12.08
CA HIS A 84 -10.55 5.22 -13.46
C HIS A 84 -10.55 3.69 -13.62
N GLY A 85 -10.71 2.95 -12.52
CA GLY A 85 -10.75 1.49 -12.49
C GLY A 85 -9.36 0.84 -12.61
N ALA A 86 -8.30 1.60 -12.39
CA ALA A 86 -6.97 1.07 -12.22
C ALA A 86 -6.80 0.45 -10.82
N VAL A 87 -5.70 -0.29 -10.64
CA VAL A 87 -5.36 -0.95 -9.38
C VAL A 87 -3.94 -0.57 -8.97
N LEU A 88 -3.77 -0.17 -7.71
CA LEU A 88 -2.46 -0.02 -7.09
C LEU A 88 -2.07 -1.35 -6.44
N GLU A 89 -0.90 -1.87 -6.78
CA GLU A 89 -0.38 -3.12 -6.24
C GLU A 89 0.92 -2.87 -5.47
N PHE A 90 0.97 -3.35 -4.23
CA PHE A 90 2.17 -3.39 -3.41
C PHE A 90 2.58 -4.84 -3.14
N ASP A 91 3.73 -5.24 -3.68
CA ASP A 91 4.34 -6.54 -3.42
C ASP A 91 5.08 -6.49 -2.07
N THR A 92 4.62 -7.29 -1.10
CA THR A 92 5.16 -7.27 0.26
C THR A 92 6.52 -7.93 0.41
N GLU A 93 6.89 -8.85 -0.49
CA GLU A 93 8.20 -9.51 -0.47
C GLU A 93 9.27 -8.65 -1.13
N ARG A 94 8.94 -8.10 -2.31
CA ARG A 94 9.85 -7.23 -3.07
C ARG A 94 9.86 -5.79 -2.57
N GLN A 95 8.90 -5.43 -1.72
CA GLN A 95 8.63 -4.07 -1.29
C GLN A 95 8.53 -3.10 -2.47
N SER A 96 7.80 -3.49 -3.52
CA SER A 96 7.66 -2.70 -4.75
C SER A 96 6.22 -2.24 -4.95
N LEU A 97 6.05 -1.03 -5.47
CA LEU A 97 4.74 -0.43 -5.73
C LEU A 97 4.58 -0.18 -7.23
N ARG A 98 3.44 -0.57 -7.81
CA ARG A 98 3.11 -0.32 -9.22
C ARG A 98 1.63 -0.06 -9.44
N VAL A 99 1.32 0.62 -10.54
CA VAL A 99 -0.05 0.80 -11.02
C VAL A 99 -0.33 -0.20 -12.15
N ILE A 100 -1.45 -0.88 -12.04
CA ILE A 100 -2.03 -1.73 -13.08
C ILE A 100 -3.17 -0.93 -13.71
N GLU A 101 -2.94 -0.44 -14.91
CA GLU A 101 -3.95 0.33 -15.64
C GLU A 101 -5.10 -0.56 -16.11
N ARG A 102 -6.30 0.02 -16.15
CA ARG A 102 -7.47 -0.64 -16.73
C ARG A 102 -7.23 -0.84 -18.24
N PRO A 103 -7.47 -2.04 -18.80
CA PRO A 103 -7.38 -2.25 -20.24
C PRO A 103 -8.25 -1.26 -21.01
N ALA A 104 -7.73 -0.71 -22.11
CA ALA A 104 -8.45 0.28 -22.92
C ALA A 104 -9.80 -0.23 -23.45
N ASP A 105 -9.90 -1.54 -23.69
CA ASP A 105 -11.09 -2.19 -24.26
C ASP A 105 -12.11 -2.66 -23.20
N ALA A 106 -11.85 -2.40 -21.91
CA ALA A 106 -12.79 -2.72 -20.84
C ALA A 106 -14.01 -1.78 -20.95
N ARG A 107 -15.10 -2.26 -21.56
CA ARG A 107 -16.39 -1.54 -21.60
C ARG A 107 -16.84 -1.22 -20.18
N ARG A 108 -17.34 0.01 -19.96
CA ARG A 108 -18.18 0.31 -18.78
C ARG A 108 -19.48 -0.47 -18.96
N THR A 109 -19.63 -1.59 -18.26
CA THR A 109 -20.91 -2.25 -18.03
C THR A 109 -21.70 -1.49 -16.97
#